data_AF-A0A652JZ58-F1
#
_entry.id   AF-A0A652JZ58-F1
#
_cell.length_a   1.000
_cell.length_b   1.000
_cell.length_c   1.000
_cell.angle_alpha   90.00
_cell.angle_beta   90.00
_cell.angle_gamma   90.00
#
_symmetry.space_group_name_H-M   'P 1'
#
loop_
_entity.id
_entity.type
_entity.pdbx_description
1 polymer ?
#
loop_
_entity_poly.entity_id
_entity_poly.type
_entity_poly.pdbx_seq_one_letter_code
_entity_poly.pdbx_strand_id
1 'polypeptide(L)'
;MSTDRTPVEGRLYVEATPCRITLDVTPLVDDNVHDILDLLMGDEFFETFMELACADPDGQHDGHAPDRLAFEELKTHLVERLSTRQSLTGPQALRVARRIASFAEPMVAAEEQAAAALLGFATQRDRRAS
;
A
#
# COMPACT_ATOMS: atom_id res chain seq x y z
N MET A 1 3.18 17.14 -16.20
CA MET A 1 3.33 15.99 -15.29
C MET A 1 4.82 15.81 -15.06
N SER A 2 5.32 16.05 -13.85
CA SER A 2 6.74 15.90 -13.55
C SER A 2 6.99 14.45 -13.14
N THR A 3 7.52 13.65 -14.05
CA THR A 3 8.04 12.30 -13.76
C THR A 3 9.42 12.40 -13.13
N ASP A 4 9.51 13.10 -12.00
CA ASP A 4 10.72 13.14 -11.20
C ASP A 4 10.76 11.88 -10.33
N ARG A 5 11.26 10.79 -10.93
CA ARG A 5 11.50 9.48 -10.28
C ARG A 5 12.86 9.44 -9.60
N THR A 6 13.39 10.57 -9.14
CA THR A 6 14.67 10.56 -8.42
C THR A 6 14.42 9.92 -7.05
N PRO A 7 15.01 8.74 -6.75
CA PRO A 7 14.82 8.10 -5.47
C PRO A 7 15.32 9.04 -4.39
N VAL A 8 14.51 9.23 -3.35
CA VAL A 8 14.87 10.02 -2.18
C VAL A 8 15.87 9.18 -1.37
N GLU A 9 17.14 9.13 -1.79
CA GLU A 9 18.26 8.39 -1.15
C GLU A 9 17.77 7.19 -0.30
N GLY A 10 17.23 6.18 -0.99
CA GLY A 10 16.51 5.03 -0.46
C GLY A 10 15.58 4.41 -1.51
N ARG A 11 15.02 3.21 -1.24
CA ARG A 11 14.09 2.53 -2.16
C ARG A 11 12.65 3.09 -2.16
N LEU A 12 12.34 4.04 -1.28
CA LEU A 12 10.99 4.61 -1.16
C LEU A 12 10.82 5.84 -2.08
N TYR A 13 9.76 5.81 -2.88
CA TYR A 13 9.35 6.92 -3.73
C TYR A 13 8.10 7.59 -3.16
N VAL A 14 8.00 8.91 -3.32
CA VAL A 14 6.81 9.69 -2.94
C VAL A 14 6.40 10.48 -4.16
N GLU A 15 5.15 10.33 -4.57
CA GLU A 15 4.56 11.08 -5.67
C GLU A 15 3.22 11.72 -5.26
N ALA A 16 2.83 12.75 -5.99
CA ALA A 16 1.54 13.40 -5.82
C ALA A 16 0.63 13.06 -7.00
N THR A 17 -0.59 12.65 -6.68
CA THR A 17 -1.71 12.55 -7.61
C THR A 17 -2.77 13.59 -7.24
N PRO A 18 -3.73 13.93 -8.12
CA PRO A 18 -4.76 14.90 -7.75
C PRO A 18 -5.43 14.55 -6.41
N CYS A 19 -5.35 15.47 -5.46
CA CYS A 19 -5.87 15.37 -4.09
C CYS A 19 -5.28 14.24 -3.22
N ARG A 20 -4.18 13.58 -3.63
CA ARG A 20 -3.58 12.48 -2.87
C ARG A 20 -2.05 12.48 -2.97
N ILE A 21 -1.42 11.93 -1.94
CA ILE A 21 0.02 11.63 -1.92
C ILE A 21 0.16 10.13 -1.79
N THR A 22 0.98 9.51 -2.63
CA THR A 22 1.27 8.08 -2.59
C THR A 22 2.71 7.87 -2.16
N LEU A 23 2.89 6.94 -1.23
CA LEU A 23 4.18 6.42 -0.80
C LEU A 23 4.34 5.03 -1.42
N ASP A 24 5.46 4.83 -2.10
CA ASP A 24 5.80 3.55 -2.70
C ASP A 24 6.12 2.52 -1.62
N VAL A 25 5.39 1.41 -1.64
CA VAL A 25 5.55 0.27 -0.74
C VAL A 25 6.24 -0.92 -1.42
N THR A 26 6.66 -0.80 -2.68
CA THR A 26 7.42 -1.82 -3.40
C THR A 26 8.57 -2.42 -2.58
N PRO A 27 9.36 -1.65 -1.81
CA PRO A 27 10.43 -2.25 -1.01
C PRO A 27 9.94 -3.25 0.04
N LEU A 28 8.80 -2.96 0.69
CA LEU A 28 8.17 -3.87 1.64
C LEU A 28 7.63 -5.11 0.94
N VAL A 29 7.09 -4.94 -0.26
CA VAL A 29 6.61 -6.05 -1.09
C VAL A 29 7.78 -6.93 -1.51
N ASP A 30 8.89 -6.35 -1.97
CA ASP A 30 10.09 -7.08 -2.38
C ASP A 30 10.68 -7.88 -1.21
N ASP A 31 10.80 -7.26 -0.03
CA ASP A 31 11.29 -7.93 1.18
C ASP A 31 10.37 -9.11 1.56
N ASN A 32 9.05 -8.90 1.56
CA ASN A 32 8.08 -9.97 1.87
C ASN A 32 8.03 -11.07 0.80
N VAL A 33 8.20 -10.76 -0.49
CA VAL A 33 8.24 -11.78 -1.54
C VAL A 33 9.45 -12.68 -1.36
N HIS A 34 10.61 -12.11 -1.01
CA HIS A 34 11.79 -12.88 -0.68
C HIS A 34 11.53 -13.82 0.50
N ASP A 35 10.98 -13.30 1.60
CA ASP A 35 10.66 -14.09 2.79
C ASP A 35 9.64 -15.21 2.50
N ILE A 36 8.61 -14.94 1.67
CA ILE A 36 7.66 -15.97 1.22
C ILE A 36 8.40 -17.10 0.50
N LEU A 37 9.27 -16.76 -0.45
CA LEU A 37 10.00 -17.77 -1.23
C LEU A 37 10.90 -18.62 -0.32
N ASP A 38 11.57 -17.99 0.63
CA ASP A 38 12.39 -18.71 1.61
C ASP A 38 11.56 -19.61 2.52
N LEU A 39 10.39 -19.15 2.99
CA LEU A 39 9.45 -19.96 3.79
C LEU A 39 8.90 -21.15 3.01
N LEU A 40 8.54 -20.96 1.74
CA LEU A 40 8.00 -22.00 0.87
C LEU A 40 9.07 -23.02 0.43
N MET A 41 10.34 -22.61 0.33
CA MET A 41 11.46 -23.51 0.04
C MET A 41 12.02 -24.20 1.28
N GLY A 42 11.63 -23.77 2.48
CA GLY A 42 12.04 -24.37 3.74
C GLY A 42 11.14 -25.52 4.20
N ASP A 43 11.65 -26.33 5.12
CA ASP A 43 10.97 -27.54 5.61
C ASP A 43 9.60 -27.27 6.27
N GLU A 44 9.34 -26.05 6.75
CA GLU A 44 8.12 -25.71 7.51
C GLU A 44 6.86 -25.70 6.64
N PHE A 45 6.94 -25.18 5.40
CA PHE A 45 5.77 -25.02 4.53
C PHE A 45 5.89 -25.75 3.19
N PHE A 46 7.06 -26.28 2.86
CA PHE A 46 7.31 -26.92 1.57
C PHE A 46 6.33 -28.07 1.26
N GLU A 47 6.13 -29.01 2.19
CA GLU A 47 5.26 -30.16 1.97
C GLU A 47 3.80 -29.75 1.75
N THR A 48 3.25 -28.91 2.62
CA THR A 48 1.88 -28.37 2.48
C THR A 48 1.70 -27.59 1.17
N PHE A 49 2.71 -26.82 0.77
CA PHE A 49 2.69 -26.12 -0.50
C PHE A 49 2.70 -27.09 -1.69
N MET A 50 3.54 -28.13 -1.66
CA MET A 50 3.63 -29.13 -2.73
C MET A 50 2.36 -29.96 -2.85
N GLU A 51 1.74 -30.35 -1.75
CA GLU A 51 0.45 -31.06 -1.73
C GLU A 51 -0.64 -30.23 -2.43
N LEU A 52 -0.70 -28.92 -2.15
CA LEU A 52 -1.65 -28.01 -2.79
C LEU A 52 -1.31 -27.72 -4.25
N ALA A 53 -0.03 -27.56 -4.59
CA ALA A 53 0.43 -27.22 -5.94
C ALA A 53 0.35 -28.39 -6.92
N CYS A 54 0.47 -29.62 -6.43
CA CYS A 54 0.43 -30.85 -7.22
C CYS A 54 -0.91 -31.59 -7.15
N ALA A 55 -1.90 -31.07 -6.42
CA ALA A 55 -3.25 -31.61 -6.46
C ALA A 55 -3.78 -31.52 -7.91
N ASP A 56 -4.05 -32.68 -8.51
CA ASP A 56 -4.68 -32.73 -9.83
C ASP A 56 -6.07 -32.05 -9.74
N PRO A 57 -6.46 -31.24 -10.73
CA PRO A 57 -7.82 -30.73 -10.83
C PRO A 57 -8.72 -31.88 -11.24
N ASP A 58 -9.09 -32.73 -10.28
CA ASP A 58 -9.94 -33.87 -10.51
C ASP A 58 -11.29 -33.37 -11.05
N GLY A 59 -11.64 -33.80 -12.28
CA GLY A 59 -12.82 -33.37 -13.03
C GLY A 59 -14.19 -33.68 -12.40
N GLN A 60 -14.24 -33.99 -11.10
CA GLN A 60 -15.41 -34.02 -10.24
C GLN A 60 -15.28 -32.93 -9.16
N HIS A 61 -15.26 -31.67 -9.60
CA HIS A 61 -15.46 -30.56 -8.69
C HIS A 61 -16.92 -30.17 -8.71
N ASP A 62 -17.59 -30.35 -7.57
CA ASP A 62 -19.00 -30.00 -7.33
C ASP A 62 -19.18 -28.47 -7.23
N GLY A 63 -18.39 -27.68 -7.98
CA GLY A 63 -18.35 -26.23 -7.91
C GLY A 63 -17.47 -25.66 -6.79
N HIS A 64 -16.82 -26.50 -5.98
CA HIS A 64 -15.81 -26.09 -5.01
C HIS A 64 -14.41 -26.50 -5.49
N ALA A 65 -13.58 -25.50 -5.76
CA ALA A 65 -12.16 -25.65 -6.13
C ALA A 65 -11.39 -26.50 -5.08
N PRO A 66 -10.29 -27.18 -5.48
CA PRO A 66 -9.50 -28.06 -4.60
C PRO A 66 -9.12 -27.33 -3.30
N ASP A 67 -9.13 -28.12 -2.21
CA ASP A 67 -9.13 -27.74 -0.79
C ASP A 67 -8.89 -26.25 -0.48
N ARG A 68 -9.92 -25.45 -0.75
CA ARG A 68 -9.88 -24.01 -0.54
C ARG A 68 -9.56 -23.67 0.91
N LEU A 69 -9.92 -24.54 1.86
CA LEU A 69 -9.64 -24.33 3.28
C LEU A 69 -8.14 -24.45 3.54
N ALA A 70 -7.50 -25.53 3.11
CA ALA A 70 -6.05 -25.72 3.27
C ALA A 70 -5.23 -24.60 2.60
N PHE A 71 -5.67 -24.11 1.43
CA PHE A 71 -5.04 -22.94 0.80
C PHE A 71 -5.15 -21.67 1.66
N GLU A 72 -6.33 -21.39 2.21
CA GLU A 72 -6.56 -20.21 3.05
C GLU A 72 -5.81 -20.30 4.39
N GLU A 73 -5.65 -21.50 4.95
CA GLU A 73 -4.84 -21.78 6.14
C GLU A 73 -3.36 -21.54 5.88
N LEU A 74 -2.80 -22.09 4.79
CA LEU A 74 -1.41 -21.84 4.39
C LEU A 74 -1.16 -20.35 4.19
N LYS A 75 -2.05 -19.65 3.48
CA LYS A 75 -1.95 -18.19 3.30
C LYS A 75 -1.93 -17.46 4.64
N THR A 76 -2.79 -17.85 5.58
CA THR A 76 -2.87 -17.22 6.90
C THR A 76 -1.56 -17.38 7.65
N HIS A 77 -1.00 -18.59 7.69
CA HIS A 77 0.28 -18.86 8.34
C HIS A 77 1.44 -18.11 7.68
N LEU A 78 1.48 -18.03 6.34
CA LEU A 78 2.49 -17.25 5.64
C LEU A 78 2.39 -15.77 6.02
N VAL A 79 1.19 -15.17 5.97
CA VAL A 79 0.98 -13.76 6.33
C VAL A 79 1.40 -13.45 7.77
N GLU A 80 1.18 -14.37 8.71
CA GLU A 80 1.63 -14.22 10.10
C GLU A 80 3.16 -14.14 10.25
N ARG A 81 3.92 -14.66 9.29
CA ARG A 81 5.39 -14.64 9.29
C ARG A 81 5.99 -13.44 8.54
N LEU A 82 5.19 -12.71 7.77
CA LEU A 82 5.67 -11.59 6.96
C LEU A 82 5.71 -10.28 7.73
N SER A 83 6.64 -9.41 7.32
CA SER A 83 6.72 -8.07 7.89
C SER A 83 5.56 -7.21 7.41
N THR A 84 4.98 -6.45 8.34
CA THR A 84 3.99 -5.41 8.04
C THR A 84 4.60 -4.01 8.09
N ARG A 85 5.93 -3.90 8.29
CA ARG A 85 6.60 -2.64 8.58
C ARG A 85 7.91 -2.53 7.81
N GLN A 86 8.15 -1.34 7.24
CA GLN A 86 9.47 -0.99 6.70
C GLN A 86 10.29 -0.28 7.78
N SER A 87 11.49 -0.79 8.08
CA SER A 87 12.44 -0.08 8.92
C SER A 87 13.12 1.05 8.15
N LEU A 88 13.19 2.24 8.75
CA LEU A 88 13.88 3.39 8.21
C LEU A 88 14.92 3.89 9.20
N THR A 89 16.09 4.28 8.69
CA THR A 89 17.03 5.07 9.47
C THR A 89 16.47 6.49 9.70
N GLY A 90 16.90 7.16 10.78
CA GLY A 90 16.47 8.53 11.08
C GLY A 90 16.61 9.51 9.89
N PRO A 91 17.76 9.53 9.18
CA PRO A 91 17.92 10.36 7.99
C PRO A 91 16.92 10.03 6.86
N GLN A 92 16.63 8.75 6.61
CA GLN A 92 15.64 8.34 5.61
C GLN A 92 14.24 8.81 5.99
N ALA A 93 13.85 8.64 7.25
CA ALA A 93 12.54 9.09 7.74
C ALA A 93 12.36 10.61 7.56
N LEU A 94 13.40 11.40 7.87
CA LEU A 94 13.36 12.86 7.67
C LEU A 94 13.23 13.25 6.20
N ARG A 95 13.93 12.57 5.29
CA ARG A 95 13.81 12.87 3.86
C ARG A 95 12.42 12.54 3.31
N VAL A 96 11.86 11.39 3.67
CA VAL A 96 10.49 11.00 3.29
C VAL A 96 9.48 12.02 3.81
N ALA A 97 9.57 12.40 5.10
CA ALA A 97 8.69 13.39 5.70
C ALA A 97 8.74 14.74 4.97
N ARG A 98 9.94 15.24 4.65
CA ARG A 98 10.11 16.49 3.88
C ARG A 98 9.50 16.41 2.49
N ARG A 99 9.65 15.28 1.79
CA ARG A 99 9.07 15.12 0.46
C ARG A 99 7.54 15.07 0.51
N ILE A 100 6.96 14.35 1.48
CA ILE A 100 5.51 14.35 1.71
C ILE A 100 5.02 15.77 2.01
N ALA A 101 5.68 16.48 2.93
CA ALA A 101 5.30 17.86 3.28
C ALA A 101 5.30 18.78 2.05
N SER A 102 6.32 18.66 1.17
CA SER A 102 6.40 19.48 -0.06
C SER A 102 5.23 19.29 -1.02
N PHE A 103 4.52 18.15 -0.96
CA PHE A 103 3.30 17.92 -1.72
C PHE A 103 2.02 18.26 -0.92
N ALA A 104 2.03 18.01 0.39
CA ALA A 104 0.85 18.17 1.25
C ALA A 104 0.52 19.64 1.53
N GLU A 105 1.54 20.46 1.80
CA GLU A 105 1.39 21.88 2.12
C GLU A 105 0.55 22.66 1.08
N PRO A 106 0.83 22.58 -0.23
CA PRO A 106 0.01 23.28 -1.23
C PRO A 106 -1.41 22.71 -1.35
N MET A 107 -1.61 21.42 -1.09
CA MET A 107 -2.95 20.80 -1.12
C MET A 107 -3.82 21.33 0.02
N VAL A 108 -3.28 21.37 1.24
CA VAL A 108 -3.97 21.92 2.40
C VAL A 108 -4.30 23.40 2.20
N ALA A 109 -3.33 24.19 1.72
CA ALA A 109 -3.57 25.60 1.43
C ALA A 109 -4.68 25.81 0.39
N ALA A 110 -4.77 24.95 -0.64
CA ALA A 110 -5.83 25.02 -1.63
C ALA A 110 -7.20 24.64 -1.04
N GLU A 111 -7.27 23.64 -0.16
CA GLU A 111 -8.49 23.24 0.54
C GLU A 111 -9.01 24.35 1.47
N GLU A 112 -8.13 25.00 2.23
CA GLU A 112 -8.46 26.12 3.10
C GLU A 112 -9.00 27.32 2.30
N GLN A 113 -8.37 27.65 1.16
CA GLN A 113 -8.84 28.71 0.27
C GLN A 113 -10.22 28.40 -0.32
N ALA A 114 -10.45 27.15 -0.74
CA ALA A 114 -11.74 26.73 -1.25
C ALA A 114 -12.84 26.81 -0.18
N ALA A 115 -12.54 26.38 1.06
CA ALA A 115 -13.46 26.48 2.19
C ALA A 115 -13.80 27.94 2.53
N ALA A 116 -12.79 28.83 2.56
CA ALA A 116 -13.00 30.26 2.81
C ALA A 116 -13.85 30.92 1.72
N ALA A 117 -13.64 30.57 0.45
CA ALA A 117 -14.44 31.08 -0.67
C ALA A 117 -15.91 30.67 -0.54
N LEU A 118 -16.20 29.41 -0.20
CA LEU A 118 -17.56 28.92 0.01
C LEU A 118 -18.30 29.65 1.13
N LEU A 119 -17.62 29.91 2.26
CA LEU A 119 -18.18 30.71 3.37
C LEU A 119 -18.47 32.17 2.97
N GLY A 120 -17.58 32.77 2.17
CA GLY A 120 -17.79 34.10 1.60
C GLY A 120 -19.03 34.17 0.71
N PHE A 121 -19.26 33.17 -0.15
CA PHE A 121 -20.46 33.10 -0.99
C PHE A 121 -21.76 32.91 -0.20
N ALA A 122 -21.74 32.10 0.87
CA ALA A 122 -22.90 31.89 1.73
C ALA A 122 -23.30 33.19 2.45
N THR A 123 -22.35 33.87 3.07
CA THR A 123 -22.60 35.13 3.79
C THR A 123 -23.03 36.28 2.89
N GLN A 124 -22.61 36.30 1.62
CA GLN A 124 -23.03 37.31 0.64
C GLN A 124 -24.44 37.07 0.10
N ARG A 125 -24.93 35.83 0.06
CA ARG A 125 -26.31 35.50 -0.31
C ARG A 125 -27.31 35.98 0.73
N ASP A 126 -27.06 35.74 2.01
CA ASP A 126 -27.97 36.15 3.09
C ASP A 126 -28.14 37.67 3.17
N ARG A 127 -27.08 38.44 2.91
CA ARG A 127 -27.12 39.91 2.90
C ARG A 127 -27.90 40.51 1.72
N ARG A 128 -28.15 39.76 0.66
CA ARG A 128 -28.94 40.23 -0.50
C ARG A 128 -30.43 39.87 -0.40
N ALA A 129 -30.81 39.05 0.58
CA ALA A 129 -32.18 38.58 0.78
C ALA A 129 -32.92 39.31 1.91
N SER A 130 -32.26 40.23 2.63
CA SER A 130 -32.85 41.17 3.61
C SER A 130 -32.97 42.56 3.03
#